data_AF-A0A6G0VZL5-F1
#
_entry.id   AF-A0A6G0VZL5-F1
#
_cell.length_a   1.000
_cell.length_b   1.000
_cell.length_c   1.000
_cell.angle_alpha   90.00
_cell.angle_beta   90.00
_cell.angle_gamma   90.00
#
_symmetry.space_group_name_H-M   'P 1'
#
loop_
_entity.id
_entity.type
_entity.pdbx_description
1 polymer ?
#
loop_
_entity_poly.entity_id
_entity_poly.type
_entity_poly.pdbx_seq_one_letter_code
_entity_poly.pdbx_strand_id
1 'polypeptide(L)'
;GDGERLKLLKLVEKEKSLFIPFRSFETFEYPELGTAEKVLWNLKTASKIEKPRFIIIGLQKGRKNTLEKDCSIFDHCNLTNVRVFLNSIAYPYDNLNLDFTKNNFTLLYDMYTSFQESYYEKSIRNPILSPSTFLSNAPIIVIDTSKQNDSATASAVDVQLEIEA
;
A
#
# COMPACT_ATOMS: atom_id res chain seq x y z
N GLY A 1 34.44 -10.03 3.01
CA GLY A 1 35.90 -10.33 2.93
C GLY A 1 36.65 -9.10 2.46
N ASP A 2 37.95 -8.98 2.72
CA ASP A 2 38.74 -7.74 2.53
C ASP A 2 38.67 -7.11 1.13
N GLY A 3 38.40 -7.90 0.08
CA GLY A 3 38.21 -7.40 -1.28
C GLY A 3 36.98 -6.50 -1.48
N GLU A 4 35.89 -6.72 -0.74
CA GLU A 4 34.69 -5.86 -0.81
C GLU A 4 34.91 -4.53 -0.07
N ARG A 5 35.63 -4.59 1.05
CA ARG A 5 36.03 -3.42 1.82
C ARG A 5 36.94 -2.50 1.00
N LEU A 6 37.89 -3.06 0.25
CA LEU A 6 38.77 -2.31 -0.65
C LEU A 6 38.03 -1.68 -1.83
N LYS A 7 36.98 -2.33 -2.35
CA LYS A 7 36.11 -1.75 -3.41
C LYS A 7 35.29 -0.57 -2.89
N LEU A 8 34.72 -0.68 -1.69
CA LEU A 8 33.98 0.39 -1.04
C LEU A 8 34.88 1.59 -0.73
N LEU A 9 36.09 1.36 -0.21
CA LEU A 9 37.08 2.41 0.05
C LEU A 9 37.44 3.20 -1.22
N LYS A 10 37.64 2.51 -2.35
CA LYS A 10 37.90 3.16 -3.66
C LYS A 10 36.72 3.97 -4.21
N LEU A 11 35.49 3.68 -3.80
CA LEU A 11 34.30 4.46 -4.16
C LEU A 11 34.19 5.72 -3.31
N VAL A 12 34.51 5.62 -2.01
CA VAL A 12 34.56 6.74 -1.07
C VAL A 12 35.70 7.71 -1.43
N GLU A 13 36.88 7.20 -1.75
CA GLU A 13 38.04 8.01 -2.21
C GLU A 13 37.78 8.77 -3.51
N LYS A 14 36.83 8.30 -4.33
CA LYS A 14 36.42 8.97 -5.58
C LYS A 14 35.32 10.01 -5.37
N GLU A 15 34.91 10.26 -4.13
CA GLU A 15 33.76 11.13 -3.76
C GLU A 15 32.51 10.86 -4.62
N LYS A 16 32.35 9.62 -5.10
CA LYS A 16 31.19 9.28 -5.91
C LYS A 16 29.98 9.24 -5.00
N SER A 17 29.01 10.10 -5.27
CA SER A 17 27.71 10.03 -4.63
C SER A 17 27.13 8.63 -4.80
N LEU A 18 26.90 7.94 -3.68
CA LEU A 18 26.25 6.65 -3.63
C LEU A 18 24.76 6.89 -3.41
N PHE A 19 23.94 6.49 -4.37
CA PHE A 19 22.50 6.42 -4.17
C PHE A 19 22.20 5.26 -3.22
N ILE A 20 21.79 5.58 -1.99
CA ILE A 20 21.35 4.60 -1.00
C ILE A 20 19.82 4.61 -1.02
N PRO A 21 19.15 3.62 -1.63
CA PRO A 21 17.70 3.53 -1.56
C PRO A 21 17.31 3.23 -0.11
N PHE A 22 16.53 4.12 0.50
CA PHE A 22 15.89 3.88 1.80
C PHE A 22 14.37 3.80 1.62
N ARG A 23 13.69 3.12 2.54
CA ARG A 23 12.24 2.98 2.53
C ARG A 23 11.67 3.72 3.73
N SER A 24 10.71 4.59 3.48
CA SER A 24 9.93 5.29 4.49
C SER A 24 8.49 4.77 4.48
N PHE A 25 7.80 4.99 5.60
CA PHE A 25 6.37 4.75 5.72
C PHE A 25 5.72 6.00 6.28
N GLU A 26 4.63 6.44 5.67
CA GLU A 26 3.79 7.53 6.15
C GLU A 26 2.39 6.96 6.42
N THR A 27 1.86 7.23 7.61
CA THR A 27 0.55 6.73 8.04
C THR A 27 -0.42 7.90 8.14
N PHE A 28 -1.58 7.75 7.52
CA PHE A 28 -2.68 8.70 7.60
C PHE A 28 -3.90 8.01 8.21
N GLU A 29 -4.60 8.71 9.09
CA GLU A 29 -5.88 8.26 9.64
C GLU A 29 -7.00 9.16 9.11
N TYR A 30 -8.01 8.56 8.47
CA TYR A 30 -9.22 9.28 8.11
C TYR A 30 -10.14 9.38 9.33
N PRO A 31 -10.62 10.59 9.70
CA PRO A 31 -11.25 10.81 11.00
C PRO A 31 -12.50 9.96 11.25
N GLU A 32 -13.37 9.80 10.24
CA GLU A 32 -14.54 8.91 10.28
C GLU A 32 -15.08 8.68 8.86
N LEU A 33 -15.24 7.42 8.45
CA LEU A 33 -16.05 7.08 7.27
C LEU A 33 -17.52 7.20 7.66
N GLY A 34 -18.22 8.18 7.08
CA GLY A 34 -19.67 8.31 7.23
C GLY A 34 -20.43 7.17 6.55
N THR A 35 -21.75 7.30 6.41
CA THR A 35 -22.61 6.31 5.73
C THR A 35 -22.59 6.45 4.21
N ALA A 36 -21.56 7.07 3.63
CA ALA A 36 -21.49 7.28 2.19
C ALA A 36 -21.03 5.99 1.51
N GLU A 37 -21.74 5.60 0.45
CA GLU A 37 -21.38 4.44 -0.41
C GLU A 37 -20.07 4.69 -1.16
N LYS A 38 -19.70 5.95 -1.35
CA LYS A 38 -18.46 6.36 -2.01
C LYS A 38 -17.77 7.50 -1.26
N VAL A 39 -16.49 7.31 -0.97
CA VAL A 39 -15.64 8.30 -0.29
C VAL A 39 -14.42 8.60 -1.14
N LEU A 40 -14.12 9.89 -1.26
CA LEU A 40 -12.93 10.40 -1.93
C LEU A 40 -12.09 11.17 -0.92
N TRP A 41 -10.90 10.67 -0.61
CA TRP A 41 -10.00 11.24 0.37
C TRP A 41 -8.72 11.74 -0.29
N ASN A 42 -8.49 13.05 -0.22
CA ASN A 42 -7.27 13.68 -0.70
C ASN A 42 -6.20 13.66 0.40
N LEU A 43 -5.10 12.95 0.15
CA LEU A 43 -3.93 12.87 1.02
C LEU A 43 -2.90 13.90 0.57
N LYS A 44 -2.63 14.89 1.43
CA LYS A 44 -1.51 15.81 1.21
C LYS A 44 -0.22 15.08 1.59
N THR A 45 0.45 14.49 0.61
CA THR A 45 1.74 13.81 0.83
C THR A 45 2.84 14.80 1.21
N ALA A 46 3.75 14.34 2.08
CA ALA A 46 4.94 15.07 2.45
C ALA A 46 5.98 15.07 1.30
N SER A 47 6.43 16.28 0.94
CA SER A 47 7.67 16.62 0.20
C SER A 47 8.21 15.70 -0.91
N LYS A 48 8.17 16.21 -2.16
CA LYS A 48 9.07 16.10 -3.34
C LYS A 48 9.93 14.84 -3.63
N ILE A 49 10.45 14.12 -2.66
CA ILE A 49 11.57 13.18 -2.80
C ILE A 49 11.09 11.73 -2.84
N GLU A 50 9.93 11.42 -2.26
CA GLU A 50 9.52 10.03 -2.03
C GLU A 50 8.25 9.70 -2.84
N LYS A 51 8.41 8.91 -3.92
CA LYS A 51 7.28 8.35 -4.66
C LYS A 51 6.76 7.13 -3.90
N PRO A 52 5.45 7.04 -3.58
CA PRO A 52 4.91 5.87 -2.91
C PRO A 52 5.00 4.68 -3.86
N ARG A 53 5.61 3.59 -3.41
CA ARG A 53 5.71 2.34 -4.16
C ARG A 53 4.52 1.41 -3.90
N PHE A 54 4.00 1.45 -2.68
CA PHE A 54 2.85 0.68 -2.25
C PHE A 54 1.97 1.55 -1.37
N ILE A 55 0.66 1.37 -1.49
CA ILE A 55 -0.32 1.95 -0.59
C ILE A 55 -1.09 0.81 0.03
N ILE A 56 -1.10 0.76 1.37
CA ILE A 56 -1.75 -0.27 2.16
C ILE A 56 -2.92 0.39 2.89
N ILE A 57 -4.11 -0.16 2.68
CA ILE A 57 -5.36 0.39 3.22
C ILE A 57 -5.97 -0.66 4.14
N GLY A 58 -6.27 -0.27 5.37
CA GLY A 58 -6.99 -1.06 6.35
C GLY A 58 -8.21 -0.29 6.84
N LEU A 59 -9.35 -0.95 6.89
CA LEU A 59 -10.58 -0.38 7.45
C LEU A 59 -10.91 -1.05 8.77
N GLN A 60 -11.47 -0.28 9.69
CA GLN A 60 -11.95 -0.78 10.97
C GLN A 60 -13.35 -0.25 11.27
N LYS A 61 -14.23 -1.12 11.72
CA LYS A 61 -15.61 -0.81 12.08
C LYS A 61 -15.79 -0.86 13.60
N GLY A 62 -16.16 0.27 14.18
CA GLY A 62 -16.57 0.36 15.59
C GLY A 62 -15.55 -0.14 16.60
N ARG A 63 -14.25 0.10 16.35
CA ARG A 63 -13.12 -0.25 17.23
C ARG A 63 -12.44 0.96 17.88
N LYS A 64 -12.57 2.15 17.29
CA LYS A 64 -12.02 3.38 17.84
C LYS A 64 -12.55 3.60 19.26
N ASN A 65 -11.65 3.85 20.21
CA ASN A 65 -11.95 4.05 21.63
C ASN A 65 -12.71 2.90 22.32
N THR A 66 -12.65 1.67 21.80
CA THR A 66 -13.32 0.50 22.38
C THR A 66 -12.28 -0.48 22.94
N LEU A 67 -12.17 -0.57 24.27
CA LEU A 67 -11.16 -1.41 24.95
C LEU A 67 -11.40 -2.93 24.79
N GLU A 68 -12.63 -3.35 24.53
CA GLU A 68 -13.01 -4.77 24.43
C GLU A 68 -12.74 -5.38 23.06
N LYS A 69 -12.41 -4.56 22.05
CA LYS A 69 -12.20 -5.04 20.68
C LYS A 69 -10.72 -4.99 20.30
N ASP A 70 -10.29 -6.03 19.62
CA ASP A 70 -8.93 -6.14 19.10
C ASP A 70 -8.69 -5.12 17.96
N CYS A 71 -7.84 -4.13 18.24
CA CYS A 71 -7.43 -3.09 17.29
C CYS A 71 -6.47 -3.60 16.20
N SER A 72 -5.98 -4.84 16.27
CA SER A 72 -5.18 -5.45 15.21
C SER A 72 -6.04 -6.04 14.08
N ILE A 73 -7.36 -6.13 14.29
CA ILE A 73 -8.30 -6.68 13.31
C ILE A 73 -8.82 -5.58 12.39
N PHE A 74 -8.79 -5.86 11.09
CA PHE A 74 -9.40 -5.05 10.05
C PHE A 74 -10.67 -5.71 9.52
N ASP A 75 -11.59 -4.91 8.98
CA ASP A 75 -12.85 -5.36 8.41
C ASP A 75 -12.88 -5.06 6.92
N HIS A 76 -13.56 -5.93 6.17
CA HIS A 76 -13.72 -5.74 4.72
C HIS A 76 -14.79 -4.69 4.39
N CYS A 77 -15.58 -4.24 5.38
CA CYS A 77 -16.60 -3.19 5.28
C CYS A 77 -17.56 -3.29 4.06
N ASN A 78 -17.74 -4.49 3.52
CA ASN A 78 -18.46 -4.75 2.27
C ASN A 78 -17.98 -3.93 1.06
N LEU A 79 -16.69 -3.59 1.02
CA LEU A 79 -16.11 -2.88 -0.11
C LEU A 79 -16.44 -3.56 -1.44
N THR A 80 -16.75 -2.75 -2.44
CA THR A 80 -16.97 -3.18 -3.82
C THR A 80 -15.81 -2.75 -4.71
N ASN A 81 -15.18 -1.61 -4.39
CA ASN A 81 -14.07 -1.09 -5.17
C ASN A 81 -13.15 -0.20 -4.33
N VAL A 82 -11.87 -0.17 -4.70
CA VAL A 82 -10.86 0.73 -4.11
C VAL A 82 -9.91 1.16 -5.20
N ARG A 83 -9.67 2.47 -5.32
CA ARG A 83 -8.68 3.03 -6.24
C ARG A 83 -7.83 4.09 -5.57
N VAL A 84 -6.56 4.09 -5.93
CA VAL A 84 -5.65 5.19 -5.64
C VAL A 84 -5.41 5.95 -6.93
N PHE A 85 -5.49 7.27 -6.86
CA PHE A 85 -5.05 8.16 -7.91
C PHE A 85 -3.71 8.78 -7.48
N LEU A 86 -2.68 8.58 -8.30
CA LEU A 86 -1.43 9.32 -8.20
C LEU A 86 -1.38 10.33 -9.35
N ASN A 87 -1.42 11.63 -9.05
CA ASN A 87 -1.48 12.69 -10.05
C ASN A 87 -2.55 12.43 -11.13
N SER A 88 -3.76 12.05 -10.70
CA SER A 88 -4.91 11.67 -11.57
C SER A 88 -4.78 10.35 -12.35
N ILE A 89 -3.70 9.56 -12.17
CA ILE A 89 -3.57 8.22 -12.75
C ILE A 89 -4.07 7.18 -11.73
N ALA A 90 -5.04 6.35 -12.14
CA ALA A 90 -5.66 5.35 -11.28
C ALA A 90 -4.85 4.05 -11.16
N TYR A 91 -4.82 3.50 -9.93
CA TYR A 91 -4.23 2.22 -9.56
C TYR A 91 -5.18 1.47 -8.60
N PRO A 92 -5.56 0.22 -8.90
CA PRO A 92 -5.46 -0.40 -10.21
C PRO A 92 -6.28 0.36 -11.27
N TYR A 93 -5.96 0.13 -12.54
CA TYR A 93 -6.70 0.73 -13.66
C TYR A 93 -8.12 0.18 -13.75
N ASP A 94 -8.25 -1.15 -13.61
CA ASP A 94 -9.53 -1.86 -13.61
C ASP A 94 -10.20 -1.83 -12.23
N ASN A 95 -11.52 -2.00 -12.22
CA ASN A 95 -12.27 -2.19 -10.99
C ASN A 95 -11.93 -3.51 -10.30
N LEU A 96 -11.89 -3.48 -8.97
CA LEU A 96 -11.72 -4.69 -8.18
C LEU A 96 -12.97 -5.58 -8.20
N ASN A 97 -14.16 -4.99 -8.35
CA ASN A 97 -15.46 -5.68 -8.39
C ASN A 97 -15.64 -6.69 -7.25
N LEU A 98 -15.30 -6.27 -6.04
CA LEU A 98 -15.29 -7.11 -4.84
C LEU A 98 -16.71 -7.49 -4.43
N ASP A 99 -16.89 -8.74 -4.05
CA ASP A 99 -18.15 -9.24 -3.49
C ASP A 99 -17.84 -10.31 -2.46
N PHE A 100 -17.77 -9.90 -1.20
CA PHE A 100 -17.47 -10.79 -0.08
C PHE A 100 -18.57 -11.85 0.15
N THR A 101 -19.81 -11.57 -0.24
CA THR A 101 -20.92 -12.53 -0.09
C THR A 101 -20.80 -13.71 -1.06
N LYS A 102 -20.19 -13.46 -2.24
CA LYS A 102 -19.88 -14.48 -3.25
C LYS A 102 -18.46 -15.02 -3.15
N ASN A 103 -17.74 -14.72 -2.06
CA ASN A 103 -16.32 -15.02 -1.90
C ASN A 103 -15.42 -14.45 -3.01
N ASN A 104 -15.83 -13.38 -3.69
CA ASN A 104 -15.04 -12.69 -4.70
C ASN A 104 -14.08 -11.69 -4.05
N PHE A 105 -13.07 -12.22 -3.33
CA PHE A 105 -11.97 -11.47 -2.72
C PHE A 105 -10.60 -12.01 -3.15
N THR A 106 -10.56 -12.95 -4.09
CA THR A 106 -9.32 -13.59 -4.54
C THR A 106 -8.30 -12.57 -5.03
N LEU A 107 -8.76 -11.51 -5.71
CA LEU A 107 -7.89 -10.42 -6.16
C LEU A 107 -7.25 -9.65 -4.99
N LEU A 108 -7.99 -9.39 -3.91
CA LEU A 108 -7.42 -8.77 -2.71
C LEU A 108 -6.35 -9.66 -2.07
N TYR A 109 -6.62 -10.96 -1.98
CA TYR A 109 -5.65 -11.89 -1.43
C TYR A 109 -4.40 -11.99 -2.31
N ASP A 110 -4.56 -12.00 -3.63
CA ASP A 110 -3.46 -11.96 -4.58
C ASP A 110 -2.59 -10.70 -4.41
N MET A 111 -3.22 -9.52 -4.32
CA MET A 111 -2.55 -8.24 -4.04
C MET A 111 -1.75 -8.29 -2.73
N TYR A 112 -2.35 -8.83 -1.66
CA TYR A 112 -1.69 -9.02 -0.37
C TYR A 112 -0.47 -9.97 -0.46
N THR A 113 -0.60 -11.11 -1.12
CA THR A 113 0.50 -12.08 -1.22
C THR A 113 1.63 -11.60 -2.14
N SER A 114 1.29 -10.87 -3.21
CA SER A 114 2.23 -10.28 -4.17
C SER A 114 3.08 -9.18 -3.54
N PHE A 115 2.53 -8.45 -2.58
CA PHE A 115 3.26 -7.40 -1.87
C PHE A 115 4.54 -7.93 -1.23
N GLN A 116 4.48 -9.06 -0.52
CA GLN A 116 5.66 -9.60 0.16
C GLN A 116 6.74 -10.02 -0.84
N GLU A 117 6.35 -10.62 -1.95
CA GLU A 117 7.26 -11.01 -3.04
C GLU A 117 7.99 -9.79 -3.60
N SER A 118 7.23 -8.75 -4.00
CA SER A 118 7.82 -7.55 -4.58
C SER A 118 8.56 -6.68 -3.56
N TYR A 119 8.07 -6.60 -2.33
CA TYR A 119 8.67 -5.77 -1.28
C TYR A 119 9.99 -6.38 -0.79
N TYR A 120 10.07 -7.68 -0.55
CA TYR A 120 11.30 -8.32 -0.06
C TYR A 120 12.20 -8.89 -1.17
N GLU A 121 11.84 -8.69 -2.44
CA GLU A 121 12.57 -9.22 -3.59
C GLU A 121 12.79 -10.73 -3.50
N LYS A 122 11.75 -11.44 -3.03
CA LYS A 122 11.76 -12.90 -2.88
C LYS A 122 11.28 -13.55 -4.17
N SER A 123 11.82 -14.73 -4.47
CA SER A 123 11.39 -15.54 -5.62
C SER A 123 10.12 -16.37 -5.36
N ILE A 124 9.65 -16.43 -4.11
CA ILE A 124 8.51 -17.27 -3.70
C ILE A 124 7.62 -16.45 -2.77
N ARG A 125 6.31 -16.47 -3.05
CA ARG A 125 5.28 -15.93 -2.15
C ARG A 125 5.16 -16.78 -0.90
N ASN A 126 5.24 -16.16 0.27
CA ASN A 126 5.10 -16.84 1.56
C ASN A 126 4.14 -16.07 2.48
N PRO A 127 2.83 -16.07 2.14
CA PRO A 127 1.84 -15.29 2.87
C PRO A 127 1.72 -15.77 4.31
N ILE A 128 1.61 -14.82 5.24
CA ILE A 128 1.50 -15.11 6.67
C ILE A 128 0.11 -15.66 7.01
N LEU A 129 -0.92 -15.17 6.31
CA LEU A 129 -2.32 -15.54 6.53
C LEU A 129 -2.84 -16.41 5.39
N SER A 130 -3.60 -17.45 5.72
CA SER A 130 -4.41 -18.19 4.75
C SER A 130 -5.55 -17.30 4.21
N PRO A 131 -6.18 -17.63 3.07
CA PRO A 131 -7.29 -16.83 2.53
C PRO A 131 -8.44 -16.59 3.51
N SER A 132 -8.81 -17.61 4.30
CA SER A 132 -9.88 -17.51 5.30
C SER A 132 -9.50 -16.59 6.46
N THR A 133 -8.29 -16.74 6.99
CA THR A 133 -7.81 -15.91 8.12
C THR A 133 -7.56 -14.48 7.67
N PHE A 134 -7.08 -14.28 6.44
CA PHE A 134 -6.96 -12.97 5.81
C PHE A 134 -8.33 -12.27 5.75
N LEU A 135 -9.35 -12.94 5.21
CA LEU A 135 -10.68 -12.37 5.09
C LEU A 135 -11.28 -11.98 6.45
N SER A 136 -11.11 -12.83 7.47
CA SER A 136 -11.69 -12.62 8.79
C SER A 136 -10.96 -11.57 9.64
N ASN A 137 -9.62 -11.48 9.50
CA ASN A 137 -8.81 -10.72 10.45
C ASN A 137 -8.11 -9.51 9.83
N ALA A 138 -7.75 -9.58 8.56
CA ALA A 138 -6.94 -8.55 7.92
C ALA A 138 -7.22 -8.45 6.41
N PRO A 139 -8.45 -8.15 5.97
CA PRO A 139 -8.78 -7.91 4.57
C PRO A 139 -8.25 -6.55 4.10
N ILE A 140 -6.94 -6.35 4.26
CA ILE A 140 -6.21 -5.16 3.86
C ILE A 140 -6.05 -5.13 2.34
N ILE A 141 -6.09 -3.94 1.77
CA ILE A 141 -5.94 -3.72 0.34
C ILE A 141 -4.52 -3.21 0.11
N VAL A 142 -3.77 -3.90 -0.76
CA VAL A 142 -2.39 -3.49 -1.10
C VAL A 142 -2.33 -3.10 -2.57
N ILE A 143 -2.21 -1.80 -2.83
CA ILE A 143 -2.13 -1.27 -4.20
C ILE A 143 -0.66 -1.04 -4.54
N ASP A 144 -0.19 -1.75 -5.57
CA ASP A 144 1.14 -1.58 -6.14
C ASP A 144 1.15 -0.41 -7.13
N THR A 145 1.89 0.63 -6.78
CA THR A 145 2.11 1.84 -7.60
C THR A 145 3.55 1.92 -8.12
N SER A 146 4.32 0.84 -8.03
CA SER A 146 5.72 0.78 -8.46
C SER A 146 5.89 1.00 -9.96
N LYS A 147 4.87 0.70 -10.77
CA LYS A 147 4.84 0.91 -12.22
C LYS A 147 4.41 2.33 -12.63
N GLN A 148 4.38 3.26 -11.69
CA GLN A 148 4.07 4.65 -12.01
C GLN A 148 5.07 5.23 -13.01
N ASN A 149 4.57 5.98 -13.99
CA ASN A 149 5.42 6.61 -14.99
C ASN A 149 6.35 7.65 -14.36
N ASP A 150 7.60 7.68 -14.81
CA ASP A 150 8.56 8.74 -14.49
C ASP A 150 8.29 10.01 -15.32
N SER A 151 7.05 10.49 -15.37
CA SER A 151 6.79 11.78 -16.02
C SER A 151 7.53 12.87 -15.24
N ALA A 152 8.58 13.41 -15.83
CA ALA A 152 9.54 14.35 -15.25
C ALA A 152 8.95 15.74 -14.90
N THR A 153 7.63 15.87 -14.74
CA THR A 153 6.91 17.15 -14.69
C THR A 153 6.15 17.41 -13.40
N ALA A 154 5.93 16.43 -12.52
CA ALA A 154 5.18 16.65 -11.27
C ALA A 154 6.13 16.91 -10.09
N SER A 155 6.09 18.13 -9.53
CA SER A 155 6.88 18.57 -8.38
C SER A 155 6.39 18.05 -7.03
N ALA A 156 5.25 17.35 -7.00
CA ALA A 156 4.68 16.67 -5.85
C ALA A 156 3.78 15.53 -6.39
N VAL A 157 3.62 14.44 -5.63
CA VAL A 157 2.68 13.37 -5.98
C VAL A 157 1.39 13.59 -5.20
N ASP A 158 0.36 14.10 -5.85
CA ASP A 158 -0.96 14.15 -5.25
C ASP A 158 -1.52 12.73 -5.14
N VAL A 159 -1.91 12.33 -3.93
CA VAL A 159 -2.47 11.01 -3.66
C VAL A 159 -3.92 11.18 -3.26
N GLN A 160 -4.80 10.53 -4.00
CA GLN A 160 -6.22 10.52 -3.71
C GLN A 160 -6.71 9.09 -3.61
N LEU A 161 -7.43 8.77 -2.54
CA LEU A 161 -7.99 7.46 -2.27
C LEU A 161 -9.50 7.50 -2.50
N GLU A 162 -9.99 6.68 -3.42
CA GLU A 162 -11.40 6.42 -3.69
C GLU A 162 -11.78 5.05 -3.12
N ILE A 163 -12.84 5.03 -2.32
CA ILE A 163 -13.36 3.83 -1.65
C ILE A 163 -14.85 3.73 -1.96
N GLU A 164 -15.30 2.55 -2.37
CA GLU A 164 -16.71 2.24 -2.66
C GLU A 164 -17.14 0.99 -1.88
N ALA A 165 -18.33 1.03 -1.25
CA ALA A 165 -18.91 -0.04 -0.43
C ALA A 165 -20.40 -0.23 -0.73
#